data_AF-A0A1J5H0S9-F1
#
_entry.id   AF-A0A1J5H0S9-F1
#
_cell.length_a   1.000
_cell.length_b   1.000
_cell.length_c   1.000
_cell.angle_alpha   90.00
_cell.angle_beta   90.00
_cell.angle_gamma   90.00
#
_symmetry.space_group_name_H-M   'P 1'
#
loop_
_entity.id
_entity.type
_entity.pdbx_description
1 polymer ?
#
loop_
_entity_poly.entity_id
_entity_poly.type
_entity_poly.pdbx_seq_one_letter_code
_entity_poly.pdbx_strand_id
1 'polypeptide(L)'
;MTYSLIFLMTLLSVGYPTTLLISPLASVQDSHIQGNTPSNFAQVLKRDLLKHFQAPDDGSITVEYEMLRDIATQSGVALPKYYIWVKMYGQEGIVAEGAVKVAAIAKKKFEVLDYLSIADLAKSPERINQVFPIPIGDKIRARLSRTE
;
A
#
# COMPACT_ATOMS: atom_id res chain seq x y z
N MET A 1 72.46 27.47 -8.84
CA MET A 1 71.54 26.97 -9.87
C MET A 1 71.52 25.45 -9.82
N THR A 2 70.47 24.86 -9.24
CA THR A 2 70.10 23.46 -9.41
C THR A 2 68.60 23.33 -9.13
N TYR A 3 67.82 23.05 -10.18
CA TYR A 3 66.41 22.65 -10.12
C TYR A 3 66.33 21.13 -9.92
N SER A 4 65.37 20.66 -9.12
CA SER A 4 64.71 19.33 -9.20
C SER A 4 64.19 18.95 -7.82
N LEU A 5 63.03 18.33 -7.64
CA LEU A 5 61.91 17.98 -8.50
C LEU A 5 60.84 17.54 -7.49
N ILE A 6 59.75 18.29 -7.36
CA ILE A 6 58.54 17.81 -6.69
C ILE A 6 57.88 16.87 -7.70
N PHE A 7 57.76 15.57 -7.38
CA PHE A 7 56.81 14.71 -8.10
C PHE A 7 55.75 14.17 -7.15
N LEU A 8 54.59 14.77 -7.35
CA LEU A 8 53.31 14.62 -6.69
C LEU A 8 52.76 13.21 -6.96
N MET A 9 52.59 12.41 -5.90
CA MET A 9 51.85 11.15 -5.93
C MET A 9 50.34 11.47 -6.00
N THR A 10 49.81 11.68 -7.21
CA THR A 10 48.36 11.86 -7.43
C THR A 10 47.65 10.54 -7.71
N LEU A 11 46.55 10.37 -6.99
CA LEU A 11 45.62 9.24 -6.98
C LEU A 11 45.25 8.73 -8.38
N LEU A 12 45.43 7.43 -8.60
CA LEU A 12 44.68 6.64 -9.57
C LEU A 12 43.56 5.87 -8.84
N SER A 13 42.56 6.58 -8.32
CA SER A 13 41.25 5.96 -8.04
C SER A 13 40.40 6.13 -9.30
N VAL A 14 40.69 5.30 -10.30
CA VAL A 14 39.87 5.15 -11.49
C VAL A 14 38.45 4.82 -11.03
N GLY A 15 37.52 5.69 -11.38
CA GLY A 15 36.10 5.52 -11.08
C GLY A 15 35.59 4.21 -11.64
N TYR A 16 35.36 3.24 -10.76
CA TYR A 16 34.49 2.12 -11.08
C TYR A 16 33.08 2.70 -11.26
N PRO A 17 32.43 2.52 -12.42
CA PRO A 17 31.02 2.84 -12.52
C PRO A 17 30.29 2.01 -11.47
N THR A 18 29.56 2.66 -10.57
CA THR A 18 28.65 1.98 -9.66
C THR A 18 27.63 1.24 -10.51
N THR A 19 27.86 -0.06 -10.73
CA THR A 19 26.87 -0.93 -11.31
C THR A 19 25.72 -0.98 -10.32
N LEU A 20 24.60 -0.34 -10.67
CA LEU A 20 23.33 -0.51 -9.99
C LEU A 20 22.99 -2.00 -10.05
N LEU A 21 23.24 -2.72 -8.96
CA LEU A 21 22.80 -4.11 -8.80
C LEU A 21 21.27 -4.10 -8.71
N ILE A 22 20.62 -4.16 -9.87
CA ILE A 22 19.19 -4.41 -9.94
C ILE A 22 18.98 -5.83 -9.43
N SER A 23 18.44 -5.96 -8.22
CA SER A 23 18.09 -7.26 -7.67
C SER A 23 17.04 -7.93 -8.56
N PRO A 24 17.27 -9.15 -9.08
CA PRO A 24 16.30 -9.83 -9.93
C PRO A 24 14.94 -10.02 -9.22
N LEU A 25 14.96 -10.10 -7.88
CA LEU A 25 13.75 -10.18 -7.07
C LEU A 25 12.91 -8.89 -7.15
N ALA A 26 13.56 -7.73 -7.16
CA ALA A 26 12.88 -6.43 -7.28
C ALA A 26 12.22 -6.28 -8.67
N SER A 27 12.93 -6.68 -9.73
CA SER A 27 12.37 -6.67 -11.10
C SER A 27 11.14 -7.57 -11.26
N VAL A 28 11.15 -8.76 -10.65
CA VAL A 28 9.98 -9.66 -10.64
C VAL A 28 8.82 -9.03 -9.85
N GLN A 29 9.10 -8.43 -8.68
CA GLN A 29 8.06 -7.77 -7.89
C GLN A 29 7.41 -6.62 -8.67
N ASP A 30 8.21 -5.76 -9.29
CA ASP A 30 7.71 -4.65 -10.10
C ASP A 30 6.86 -5.12 -11.27
N SER A 31 7.26 -6.19 -11.95
CA SER A 31 6.49 -6.79 -13.05
C SER A 31 5.10 -7.25 -12.61
N HIS A 32 4.98 -7.87 -11.42
CA HIS A 32 3.68 -8.28 -10.89
C HIS A 32 2.81 -7.09 -10.46
N ILE A 33 3.40 -6.05 -9.85
CA ILE A 33 2.69 -4.82 -9.53
C ILE A 33 2.16 -4.16 -10.81
N GLN A 34 3.04 -3.95 -11.78
CA GLN A 34 2.70 -3.36 -13.07
C GLN A 34 1.72 -4.23 -13.85
N GLY A 35 1.83 -5.55 -13.77
CA GLY A 35 0.99 -6.52 -14.46
C GLY A 35 -0.42 -6.63 -13.89
N ASN A 36 -0.64 -6.25 -12.62
CA ASN A 36 -1.93 -6.43 -11.95
C ASN A 36 -2.61 -5.12 -11.53
N THR A 37 -1.87 -4.04 -11.32
CA THR A 37 -2.42 -2.77 -10.86
C THR A 37 -3.07 -2.02 -12.03
N PRO A 38 -4.38 -1.67 -11.94
CA PRO A 38 -5.03 -0.84 -12.95
C PRO A 38 -4.36 0.53 -13.09
N SER A 39 -4.26 1.06 -14.32
CA SER A 39 -3.73 2.41 -14.58
C SER A 39 -4.64 3.50 -14.02
N ASN A 40 -5.95 3.29 -14.03
CA ASN A 40 -6.96 4.13 -13.39
C ASN A 40 -7.27 3.68 -11.96
N PHE A 41 -6.21 3.53 -11.14
CA PHE A 41 -6.24 2.99 -9.78
C PHE A 41 -7.44 3.45 -8.95
N ALA A 42 -7.58 4.77 -8.77
CA ALA A 42 -8.57 5.35 -7.86
C ALA A 42 -10.01 5.09 -8.30
N GLN A 43 -10.27 5.19 -9.61
CA GLN A 43 -11.59 4.94 -10.19
C GLN A 43 -11.99 3.47 -10.02
N VAL A 44 -11.08 2.54 -10.33
CA VAL A 44 -11.35 1.11 -10.24
C VAL A 44 -11.50 0.67 -8.79
N LEU A 45 -10.63 1.14 -7.90
CA LEU A 45 -10.72 0.84 -6.47
C LEU A 45 -12.05 1.34 -5.90
N LYS A 46 -12.44 2.58 -6.16
CA LYS A 46 -13.71 3.13 -5.67
C LYS A 46 -14.92 2.34 -6.19
N ARG A 47 -14.93 1.98 -7.49
CA ARG A 47 -15.96 1.11 -8.08
C ARG A 47 -16.08 -0.22 -7.34
N ASP A 48 -14.95 -0.88 -7.08
CA ASP A 48 -14.94 -2.22 -6.50
C ASP A 48 -15.27 -2.21 -5.00
N LEU A 49 -14.84 -1.18 -4.27
CA LEU A 49 -15.29 -0.98 -2.87
C LEU A 49 -16.78 -0.72 -2.80
N LEU A 50 -17.30 0.15 -3.68
CA LEU A 50 -18.73 0.43 -3.77
C LEU A 50 -19.52 -0.87 -4.03
N LYS A 51 -19.07 -1.65 -5.00
CA LYS A 51 -19.67 -2.95 -5.32
C LYS A 51 -19.61 -3.96 -4.17
N HIS A 52 -18.53 -3.94 -3.38
CA HIS A 52 -18.37 -4.87 -2.26
C HIS A 52 -19.26 -4.50 -1.07
N PHE A 53 -19.41 -3.21 -0.78
CA PHE A 53 -20.12 -2.73 0.40
C PHE A 53 -21.59 -2.36 0.16
N GLN A 54 -22.02 -2.20 -1.09
CA GLN A 54 -23.44 -2.00 -1.41
C GLN A 54 -24.24 -3.29 -1.16
N ALA A 55 -25.21 -3.21 -0.24
CA ALA A 55 -26.28 -4.19 -0.16
C ALA A 55 -27.31 -3.95 -1.29
N PRO A 56 -28.02 -4.99 -1.78
CA PRO A 56 -28.98 -4.86 -2.87
C PRO A 56 -30.09 -3.82 -2.67
N ASP A 57 -30.45 -3.51 -1.42
CA ASP A 57 -31.61 -2.67 -1.07
C ASP A 57 -31.25 -1.36 -0.36
N ASP A 58 -29.97 -1.03 -0.19
CA ASP A 58 -29.55 0.13 0.59
C ASP A 58 -29.18 1.30 -0.34
N GLY A 59 -30.03 2.33 -0.34
CA GLY A 59 -29.93 3.50 -1.20
C GLY A 59 -28.54 4.15 -1.14
N SER A 60 -28.07 4.61 -2.30
CA SER A 60 -26.87 5.43 -2.57
C SER A 60 -25.80 5.51 -1.46
N ILE A 61 -25.26 4.37 -1.01
CA ILE A 61 -24.06 4.38 -0.17
C ILE A 61 -22.93 4.99 -0.99
N THR A 62 -22.17 5.91 -0.41
CA THR A 62 -20.93 6.41 -0.98
C THR A 62 -19.74 5.91 -0.17
N VAL A 63 -18.64 5.63 -0.85
CA VAL A 63 -17.41 5.13 -0.22
C VAL A 63 -16.28 6.12 -0.48
N GLU A 64 -15.64 6.55 0.61
CA GLU A 64 -14.37 7.26 0.60
C GLU A 64 -13.29 6.34 1.15
N TYR A 65 -12.05 6.55 0.69
CA TYR A 65 -10.92 5.77 1.17
C TYR A 65 -9.66 6.62 1.29
N GLU A 66 -8.78 6.20 2.18
CA GLU A 66 -7.44 6.74 2.39
C GLU A 66 -6.43 5.61 2.37
N MET A 67 -5.29 5.80 1.70
CA MET A 67 -4.23 4.80 1.68
C MET A 67 -3.52 4.75 3.04
N LEU A 68 -3.49 3.56 3.67
CA LEU A 68 -2.67 3.34 4.86
C LEU A 68 -1.19 3.17 4.49
N ARG A 69 -0.89 2.90 3.22
CA ARG A 69 0.45 2.89 2.64
C ARG A 69 0.37 3.20 1.15
N ASP A 70 1.30 4.00 0.66
CA ASP A 70 1.29 4.52 -0.72
C ASP A 70 1.66 3.45 -1.76
N ILE A 71 2.43 2.43 -1.34
CA ILE A 71 2.92 1.36 -2.20
C ILE A 71 2.28 0.01 -1.86
N ALA A 72 2.19 -0.85 -2.87
CA ALA A 72 1.76 -2.23 -2.68
C ALA A 72 2.73 -3.00 -1.77
N THR A 73 2.20 -3.90 -0.96
CA THR A 73 2.99 -4.97 -0.36
C THR A 73 2.91 -6.20 -1.25
N GLN A 74 4.06 -6.69 -1.69
CA GLN A 74 4.16 -7.94 -2.43
C GLN A 74 5.23 -8.84 -1.83
N SER A 75 4.87 -10.09 -1.59
CA SER A 75 5.80 -11.16 -1.19
C SER A 75 5.84 -12.19 -2.31
N GLY A 76 7.03 -12.41 -2.89
CA GLY A 76 7.22 -13.30 -4.03
C GLY A 76 6.30 -13.01 -5.21
N VAL A 77 5.63 -14.06 -5.70
CA VAL A 77 4.71 -14.03 -6.85
C VAL A 77 3.24 -13.74 -6.48
N ALA A 78 2.97 -13.42 -5.22
CA ALA A 78 1.61 -13.14 -4.79
C ALA A 78 1.06 -11.86 -5.43
N LEU A 79 -0.26 -11.73 -5.49
CA LEU A 79 -0.91 -10.51 -5.97
C LEU A 79 -0.50 -9.28 -5.12
N PRO A 80 -0.31 -8.10 -5.75
CA PRO A 80 -0.04 -6.85 -5.05
C PRO A 80 -1.16 -6.52 -4.08
N LYS A 81 -0.81 -6.27 -2.81
CA LYS A 81 -1.77 -5.93 -1.75
C LYS A 81 -1.69 -4.47 -1.39
N TYR A 82 -2.83 -3.83 -1.25
CA TYR A 82 -2.96 -2.46 -0.77
C TYR A 82 -3.78 -2.46 0.51
N TYR A 83 -3.52 -1.47 1.36
CA TYR A 83 -4.18 -1.33 2.65
C TYR A 83 -4.77 0.07 2.71
N ILE A 84 -6.05 0.13 3.01
CA ILE A 84 -6.81 1.37 3.01
C ILE A 84 -7.66 1.47 4.25
N TRP A 85 -7.95 2.70 4.64
CA TRP A 85 -9.01 3.02 5.56
C TRP A 85 -10.22 3.46 4.76
N VAL A 86 -11.40 2.93 5.05
CA VAL A 86 -12.63 3.28 4.34
C VAL A 86 -13.61 3.96 5.27
N LYS A 87 -14.35 4.93 4.73
CA LYS A 87 -15.53 5.52 5.34
C LYS A 87 -16.69 5.36 4.38
N MET A 88 -17.78 4.79 4.86
CA MET A 88 -19.01 4.58 4.12
C MET A 88 -20.07 5.52 4.65
N TYR A 89 -20.70 6.26 3.75
CA TYR A 89 -21.71 7.25 4.07
C TYR A 89 -23.06 6.83 3.47
N GLY A 90 -24.07 6.75 4.32
CA GLY A 90 -25.48 6.68 3.93
C GLY A 90 -26.12 8.07 3.95
N GLN A 91 -27.45 8.12 3.94
CA GLN A 91 -28.19 9.39 3.93
C GLN A 91 -28.00 10.20 5.22
N GLU A 92 -27.88 9.54 6.37
CA GLU A 92 -27.82 10.17 7.69
C GLU A 92 -26.38 10.34 8.22
N GLY A 93 -25.36 10.00 7.42
CA GLY A 93 -23.95 10.14 7.79
C GLY A 93 -23.15 8.85 7.65
N ILE A 94 -22.11 8.69 8.48
CA ILE A 94 -21.23 7.51 8.44
C ILE A 94 -22.01 6.28 8.92
N VAL A 95 -22.18 5.29 8.05
CA VAL A 95 -22.83 4.01 8.37
C VAL A 95 -21.82 2.94 8.74
N ALA A 96 -20.60 3.04 8.23
CA ALA A 96 -19.52 2.12 8.56
C ALA A 96 -18.14 2.72 8.27
N GLU A 97 -17.15 2.31 9.05
CA GLU A 97 -15.76 2.76 8.95
C GLU A 97 -14.82 1.63 9.38
N GLY A 98 -13.66 1.52 8.75
CA GLY A 98 -12.66 0.53 9.15
C GLY A 98 -11.49 0.36 8.19
N ALA A 99 -10.65 -0.63 8.50
CA ALA A 99 -9.46 -0.97 7.72
C ALA A 99 -9.76 -2.10 6.74
N VAL A 100 -9.31 -1.94 5.49
CA VAL A 100 -9.52 -2.91 4.41
C VAL A 100 -8.19 -3.28 3.77
N LYS A 101 -8.03 -4.57 3.48
CA LYS A 101 -6.95 -5.12 2.68
C LYS A 101 -7.50 -5.56 1.33
N VAL A 102 -6.93 -5.03 0.26
CA VAL A 102 -7.34 -5.35 -1.12
C VAL A 102 -6.20 -5.93 -1.93
N ALA A 103 -6.51 -6.76 -2.93
CA ALA A 103 -5.56 -7.24 -3.93
C ALA A 103 -5.89 -6.67 -5.32
N ALA A 104 -4.89 -6.17 -6.03
CA ALA A 104 -5.04 -5.79 -7.43
C ALA A 104 -4.94 -7.03 -8.33
N ILE A 105 -5.85 -7.18 -9.29
CA ILE A 105 -5.94 -8.39 -10.14
C ILE A 105 -6.03 -7.99 -11.61
N ALA A 106 -5.02 -8.43 -12.37
CA ALA A 106 -4.99 -8.40 -13.84
C ALA A 106 -5.36 -7.05 -14.47
N LYS A 107 -5.06 -5.93 -13.81
CA LYS A 107 -5.39 -4.54 -14.21
C LYS A 107 -6.89 -4.23 -14.31
N LYS A 108 -7.75 -5.14 -13.84
CA LYS A 108 -9.21 -5.05 -14.05
C LYS A 108 -9.98 -4.68 -12.80
N LYS A 109 -9.56 -5.20 -11.65
CA LYS A 109 -10.29 -5.05 -10.40
C LYS A 109 -9.38 -5.05 -9.18
N PHE A 110 -9.92 -4.52 -8.10
CA PHE A 110 -9.49 -4.80 -6.74
C PHE A 110 -10.46 -5.78 -6.09
N GLU A 111 -9.91 -6.72 -5.33
CA GLU A 111 -10.68 -7.67 -4.55
C GLU A 111 -10.44 -7.40 -3.07
N VAL A 112 -11.53 -7.24 -2.31
CA VAL A 112 -11.46 -7.12 -0.85
C VAL A 112 -11.14 -8.48 -0.28
N LEU A 113 -10.01 -8.59 0.41
CA LEU A 113 -9.57 -9.82 1.06
C LEU A 113 -10.01 -9.85 2.52
N ASP A 114 -9.90 -8.72 3.20
CA ASP A 114 -10.21 -8.60 4.62
C ASP A 114 -10.76 -7.20 4.91
N TYR A 115 -11.76 -7.12 5.79
CA TYR A 115 -12.31 -5.88 6.34
C TYR A 115 -12.45 -6.03 7.86
N LEU A 116 -11.89 -5.09 8.61
CA LEU A 116 -12.11 -4.95 10.06
C LEU A 116 -12.79 -3.61 10.31
N SER A 117 -14.03 -3.64 10.81
CA SER A 117 -14.76 -2.42 11.20
C SER A 117 -14.13 -1.77 12.44
N ILE A 118 -14.43 -0.51 12.73
CA ILE A 118 -14.04 0.12 14.01
C ILE A 118 -14.49 -0.73 15.21
N ALA A 119 -15.70 -1.31 15.16
CA ALA A 119 -16.20 -2.17 16.22
C ALA A 119 -15.35 -3.44 16.40
N ASP A 120 -14.92 -4.07 15.30
CA ASP A 120 -14.01 -5.22 15.35
C ASP A 120 -12.64 -4.84 15.91
N LEU A 121 -12.12 -3.69 15.49
CA LEU A 121 -10.81 -3.19 15.90
C LEU A 121 -10.76 -2.83 17.38
N ALA A 122 -11.86 -2.28 17.92
CA ALA A 122 -12.00 -1.97 19.33
C ALA A 122 -12.16 -3.23 20.20
N LYS A 123 -12.93 -4.21 19.72
CA LYS A 123 -13.20 -5.45 20.45
C LYS A 123 -12.01 -6.41 20.49
N SER A 124 -11.22 -6.45 19.40
CA SER A 124 -10.15 -7.43 19.21
C SER A 124 -8.94 -6.79 18.53
N PRO A 125 -8.21 -5.89 19.22
CA PRO A 125 -7.06 -5.18 18.66
C PRO A 125 -5.92 -6.11 18.21
N GLU A 126 -5.83 -7.32 18.77
CA GLU A 126 -4.87 -8.36 18.38
C GLU A 126 -5.08 -8.85 16.94
N ARG A 127 -6.32 -8.78 16.41
CA ARG A 127 -6.63 -9.18 15.02
C ARG A 127 -5.99 -8.27 13.99
N ILE A 128 -5.62 -7.04 14.37
CA ILE A 128 -4.97 -6.07 13.48
C ILE A 128 -3.73 -6.71 12.86
N ASN A 129 -2.84 -7.29 13.67
CA ASN A 129 -1.57 -7.84 13.17
C ASN A 129 -1.72 -9.22 12.52
N GLN A 130 -2.89 -9.86 12.66
CA GLN A 130 -3.21 -11.10 11.95
C GLN A 130 -3.56 -10.82 10.48
N VAL A 131 -4.19 -9.68 10.21
CA VAL A 131 -4.65 -9.28 8.88
C VAL A 131 -3.64 -8.34 8.19
N PHE A 132 -3.09 -7.41 8.97
CA PHE A 132 -2.28 -6.31 8.50
C PHE A 132 -0.80 -6.47 8.94
N PRO A 133 0.17 -6.14 8.07
CA PRO A 133 1.56 -6.06 8.48
C PRO A 133 1.77 -5.05 9.62
N ILE A 134 2.75 -5.29 10.49
CA ILE A 134 3.03 -4.46 11.68
C ILE A 134 2.99 -2.95 11.40
N PRO A 135 3.68 -2.40 10.36
CA PRO A 135 3.66 -0.95 10.13
C PRO A 135 2.29 -0.39 9.74
N ILE A 136 1.44 -1.20 9.14
CA ILE A 136 0.04 -0.83 8.83
C ILE A 136 -0.80 -0.90 10.10
N GLY A 137 -0.58 -1.95 10.90
CA GLY A 137 -1.25 -2.11 12.19
C GLY A 137 -0.98 -0.94 13.14
N ASP A 138 0.25 -0.45 13.17
CA ASP A 138 0.62 0.73 13.97
C ASP A 138 -0.11 1.99 13.51
N LYS A 139 -0.25 2.20 12.20
CA LYS A 139 -1.04 3.31 11.64
C LYS A 139 -2.53 3.19 11.98
N ILE A 140 -3.09 1.99 11.96
CA ILE A 140 -4.48 1.74 12.35
C ILE A 140 -4.67 2.10 13.83
N ARG A 141 -3.80 1.62 14.73
CA ARG A 141 -3.87 1.94 16.16
C ARG A 141 -3.71 3.44 16.43
N ALA A 142 -2.78 4.10 15.73
CA ALA A 142 -2.58 5.54 15.84
C ALA A 142 -3.77 6.36 15.33
N ARG A 143 -4.57 5.82 14.41
CA ARG A 143 -5.81 6.46 13.95
C ARG A 143 -6.91 6.32 14.99
N LEU A 144 -7.07 5.13 15.58
CA LEU A 144 -8.08 4.87 16.60
C LEU A 144 -7.90 5.76 17.83
N SER A 145 -6.65 5.98 18.27
CA SER A 145 -6.35 6.85 19.41
C SER A 145 -6.60 8.35 19.16
N ARG A 146 -6.92 8.77 17.93
CA ARG A 146 -7.26 10.17 17.59
C ARG A 146 -8.77 10.42 17.55
N THR A 147 -9.55 9.36 17.60
CA THR A 147 -11.02 9.42 17.51
C THR A 147 -11.67 9.38 18.91
N GLU A 148 -10.89 9.04 19.95
CA GLU A 148 -11.23 9.20 21.38
C GLU A 148 -11.06 10.66 21.83
#